data_AF-A0A9E6UHI8-F1
#
_entry.id   AF-A0A9E6UHI8-F1
#
_cell.length_a   1.000
_cell.length_b   1.000
_cell.length_c   1.000
_cell.angle_alpha   90.00
_cell.angle_beta   90.00
_cell.angle_gamma   90.00
#
_symmetry.space_group_name_H-M   'P 1'
#
loop_
_entity.id
_entity.type
_entity.pdbx_description
1 polymer ?
#
loop_
_entity_poly.entity_id
_entity_poly.type
_entity_poly.pdbx_seq_one_letter_code
_entity_poly.pdbx_strand_id
1 'polypeptide(L)'
;MINGDLIEVTSAPGFLGSDTITYTLSDGTFTDTATISLAFIDSPYSGFVEGTESDDELRGDLYSANLINALGGDDLVVGGGEVDRLVGGRGDDALQGRGGDDELWGNEGNDFLYGGLGIDTAHYSGFSTDYVLDLTRNQPIIRDNRPDSYGNDGQDWLIGIERLYFAADNVTISLAAPIVLDLDRNGIVTSTTSTTTAAFDFDGDGRADRTAWIGAGDAFLFIDRDGDGTVSDAGELSFLADSPGALTDLAGLRSFDSSGDGVLDTADHGFGAFGVWQDADSDGVVDEDEVSSLVAAGIAAIGLSATLPDANNGIDGVTIVQQGSFTFTDGTSATFYDAALAYVPTFASSQRVGGGNAVALGAGQTSEWLGIQGNQEQQLGRSVLEGDSRGEWLDYGISVGGRDWLDALGRHNPLSDPFAHEVLQLWRDDSFG
;
A
#
# COMPACT_ATOMS: atom_id res chain seq x y z
N MET A 1 20.00 23.01 -32.96
CA MET A 1 20.36 23.75 -34.18
C MET A 1 19.12 24.40 -34.79
N ILE A 2 19.25 25.31 -35.77
CA ILE A 2 18.09 25.80 -36.54
C ILE A 2 18.03 25.03 -37.86
N ASN A 3 16.91 24.35 -38.13
CA ASN A 3 16.73 23.55 -39.33
C ASN A 3 15.33 23.79 -39.92
N GLY A 4 15.20 24.85 -40.73
CA GLY A 4 13.88 25.39 -41.11
C GLY A 4 13.21 26.08 -39.92
N ASP A 5 11.91 25.81 -39.73
CA ASP A 5 11.10 26.42 -38.66
C ASP A 5 11.30 25.76 -37.28
N LEU A 6 12.17 24.75 -37.17
CA LEU A 6 12.46 24.03 -35.93
C LEU A 6 13.75 24.54 -35.27
N ILE A 7 13.64 24.93 -34.00
CA ILE A 7 14.76 25.19 -33.10
C ILE A 7 14.93 23.96 -32.20
N GLU A 8 15.95 23.16 -32.47
CA GLU A 8 16.30 21.99 -31.66
C GLU A 8 17.31 22.38 -30.58
N VAL A 9 17.01 22.06 -29.32
CA VAL A 9 17.86 22.36 -28.17
C VAL A 9 18.37 21.05 -27.59
N THR A 10 19.67 20.93 -27.36
CA THR A 10 20.29 19.70 -26.85
C THR A 10 21.23 20.07 -25.71
N SER A 11 20.85 19.72 -24.49
CA SER A 11 21.70 19.85 -23.31
C SER A 11 22.64 18.64 -23.16
N ALA A 12 23.69 18.78 -22.35
CA ALA A 12 24.45 17.64 -21.88
C ALA A 12 23.62 16.84 -20.84
N PRO A 13 23.79 15.50 -20.75
CA PRO A 13 23.18 14.72 -19.67
C PRO A 13 23.53 15.31 -18.29
N GLY A 14 22.51 15.54 -17.45
CA GLY A 14 22.67 16.15 -16.12
C GLY A 14 22.90 17.66 -16.11
N PHE A 15 22.53 18.40 -17.17
CA PHE A 15 22.58 19.86 -17.15
C PHE A 15 21.53 20.46 -16.19
N LEU A 16 22.01 21.20 -15.19
CA LEU A 16 21.20 22.01 -14.28
C LEU A 16 21.59 23.49 -14.43
N GLY A 17 20.60 24.37 -14.55
CA GLY A 17 20.74 25.80 -14.81
C GLY A 17 19.69 26.33 -15.79
N SER A 18 19.70 27.64 -16.03
CA SER A 18 18.90 28.26 -17.09
C SER A 18 19.73 28.52 -18.35
N ASP A 19 19.09 28.43 -19.50
CA ASP A 19 19.62 28.84 -20.80
C ASP A 19 18.59 29.74 -21.51
N THR A 20 19.05 30.62 -22.40
CA THR A 20 18.19 31.61 -23.06
C THR A 20 18.47 31.66 -24.56
N ILE A 21 17.42 31.40 -25.35
CA ILE A 21 17.46 31.50 -26.80
C ILE A 21 16.77 32.79 -27.22
N THR A 22 17.56 33.79 -27.59
CA THR A 22 17.06 35.00 -28.26
C THR A 22 17.11 34.81 -29.77
N TYR A 23 15.99 35.03 -30.45
CA TYR A 23 15.89 35.04 -31.90
C TYR A 23 15.28 36.35 -32.40
N THR A 24 15.61 36.73 -33.64
CA THR A 24 15.11 37.94 -34.29
C THR A 24 14.23 37.56 -35.47
N LEU A 25 12.97 37.98 -35.44
CA LEU A 25 12.06 37.90 -36.57
C LEU A 25 12.24 39.15 -37.44
N SER A 26 12.26 39.00 -38.76
CA SER A 26 12.32 40.14 -39.68
C SER A 26 11.63 39.84 -41.01
N ASP A 27 10.89 40.82 -41.52
CA ASP A 27 10.30 40.83 -42.87
C ASP A 27 11.19 41.59 -43.90
N GLY A 28 12.40 41.97 -43.50
CA GLY A 28 13.32 42.80 -44.28
C GLY A 28 13.09 44.31 -44.17
N THR A 29 12.04 44.75 -43.48
CA THR A 29 11.73 46.18 -43.22
C THR A 29 11.70 46.50 -41.73
N PHE A 30 11.13 45.58 -40.93
CA PHE A 30 11.08 45.62 -39.48
C PHE A 30 11.82 44.43 -38.88
N THR A 31 12.24 44.57 -37.62
CA THR A 31 12.86 43.51 -36.82
C THR A 31 12.25 43.54 -35.42
N ASP A 32 11.92 42.37 -34.88
CA ASP A 32 11.53 42.21 -33.48
C ASP A 32 12.29 41.04 -32.85
N THR A 33 12.51 41.09 -31.54
CA THR A 33 13.31 40.09 -30.82
C THR A 33 12.47 39.41 -29.75
N ALA A 34 12.38 38.08 -29.83
CA ALA A 34 11.80 37.26 -28.80
C ALA A 34 12.90 36.46 -28.09
N THR A 35 12.77 36.33 -26.77
CA THR A 35 13.65 35.48 -25.95
C THR A 35 12.80 34.39 -25.32
N ILE A 36 13.22 33.14 -25.53
CA ILE A 36 12.71 31.98 -24.80
C ILE A 36 13.75 31.67 -23.72
N SER A 37 13.31 31.68 -22.46
CA SER A 37 14.11 31.23 -21.32
C SER A 37 13.70 29.81 -20.97
N LEU A 38 14.66 28.88 -20.95
CA LEU A 38 14.49 27.52 -20.47
C LEU A 38 15.20 27.40 -19.11
N ALA A 39 14.56 26.77 -18.13
CA ALA A 39 15.15 26.55 -16.81
C ALA A 39 15.10 25.06 -16.48
N PHE A 40 16.28 24.43 -16.46
CA PHE A 40 16.48 23.08 -15.94
C PHE A 40 16.91 23.23 -14.49
N ILE A 41 15.95 23.51 -13.61
CA ILE A 41 16.24 23.56 -12.17
C ILE A 41 16.50 22.15 -11.66
N ASP A 42 17.42 22.03 -10.71
CA ASP A 42 17.36 20.95 -9.73
C ASP A 42 16.00 21.10 -9.06
N SER A 43 15.14 20.07 -9.05
CA SER A 43 13.80 20.24 -8.47
C SER A 43 13.98 20.58 -6.98
N PRO A 44 13.60 21.79 -6.52
CA PRO A 44 13.69 22.11 -5.09
C PRO A 44 12.64 21.32 -4.29
N TYR A 45 11.79 20.59 -4.99
CA TYR A 45 10.85 19.59 -4.51
C TYR A 45 11.31 18.20 -5.00
N SER A 46 12.52 17.78 -4.65
CA SER A 46 12.96 16.39 -4.89
C SER A 46 12.00 15.46 -4.14
N GLY A 47 11.12 14.79 -4.87
CA GLY A 47 10.06 13.98 -4.29
C GLY A 47 8.87 14.74 -3.69
N PHE A 48 8.54 15.96 -4.13
CA PHE A 48 7.19 16.52 -3.89
C PHE A 48 6.63 17.20 -5.15
N VAL A 49 5.39 16.92 -5.52
CA VAL A 49 4.69 17.54 -6.64
C VAL A 49 3.25 17.84 -6.23
N GLU A 50 2.78 19.05 -6.49
CA GLU A 50 1.40 19.48 -6.23
C GLU A 50 0.78 19.95 -7.55
N GLY A 51 -0.41 19.45 -7.87
CA GLY A 51 -1.18 19.79 -9.07
C GLY A 51 -2.08 21.01 -8.87
N THR A 52 -3.25 20.99 -9.52
CA THR A 52 -4.23 22.07 -9.52
C THR A 52 -5.66 21.52 -9.38
N GLU A 53 -6.67 22.39 -9.36
CA GLU A 53 -8.09 21.97 -9.37
C GLU A 53 -8.58 21.81 -10.83
N SER A 54 -7.75 21.23 -11.71
CA SER A 54 -8.02 20.94 -13.13
C SER A 54 -7.05 19.88 -13.67
N ASP A 55 -7.51 19.09 -14.65
CA ASP A 55 -6.81 17.94 -15.24
C ASP A 55 -5.30 18.19 -15.52
N ASP A 56 -4.43 17.51 -14.78
CA ASP A 56 -2.98 17.62 -14.79
C ASP A 56 -2.27 16.32 -15.27
N GLU A 57 -1.04 16.47 -15.80
CA GLU A 57 -0.13 15.35 -16.07
C GLU A 57 1.12 15.49 -15.19
N LEU A 58 1.17 14.74 -14.09
CA LEU A 58 2.21 14.84 -13.07
C LEU A 58 3.19 13.66 -13.15
N ARG A 59 4.48 13.94 -13.03
CA ARG A 59 5.55 12.94 -13.15
C ARG A 59 6.63 13.14 -12.08
N GLY A 60 6.88 12.10 -11.29
CA GLY A 60 7.93 12.02 -10.28
C GLY A 60 9.34 11.87 -10.86
N ASP A 61 10.33 11.92 -9.98
CA ASP A 61 11.71 11.55 -10.29
C ASP A 61 11.86 10.02 -10.43
N LEU A 62 12.76 9.56 -11.30
CA LEU A 62 12.94 8.14 -11.60
C LEU A 62 13.78 7.36 -10.59
N TYR A 63 14.50 8.04 -9.69
CA TYR A 63 15.52 7.45 -8.82
C TYR A 63 15.43 7.96 -7.37
N SER A 64 14.28 8.53 -7.01
CA SER A 64 14.00 9.11 -5.70
C SER A 64 12.53 8.87 -5.36
N ALA A 65 12.25 8.57 -4.09
CA ALA A 65 10.90 8.53 -3.54
C ALA A 65 10.15 9.85 -3.80
N ASN A 66 8.88 9.76 -4.21
CA ASN A 66 8.01 10.86 -4.57
C ASN A 66 6.81 10.98 -3.62
N LEU A 67 6.32 12.20 -3.44
CA LEU A 67 5.03 12.51 -2.83
C LEU A 67 4.28 13.43 -3.80
N ILE A 68 3.33 12.87 -4.55
CA ILE A 68 2.56 13.60 -5.57
C ILE A 68 1.12 13.76 -5.07
N ASN A 69 0.57 14.96 -5.19
CA ASN A 69 -0.81 15.29 -4.83
C ASN A 69 -1.43 16.12 -5.96
N ALA A 70 -2.32 15.50 -6.75
CA ALA A 70 -2.87 16.13 -7.95
C ALA A 70 -3.98 17.16 -7.63
N LEU A 71 -4.70 16.97 -6.52
CA LEU A 71 -5.79 17.77 -5.95
C LEU A 71 -7.17 17.49 -6.58
N GLY A 72 -7.34 17.70 -7.89
CA GLY A 72 -8.57 17.31 -8.57
C GLY A 72 -8.75 17.90 -9.97
N GLY A 73 -9.64 17.30 -10.74
CA GLY A 73 -9.46 17.16 -12.18
C GLY A 73 -9.39 15.67 -12.50
N ASP A 74 -9.45 15.29 -13.78
CA ASP A 74 -9.23 13.89 -14.18
C ASP A 74 -7.72 13.70 -14.44
N ASP A 75 -6.94 13.35 -13.42
CA ASP A 75 -5.48 13.50 -13.41
C ASP A 75 -4.69 12.25 -13.84
N LEU A 76 -3.53 12.46 -14.47
CA LEU A 76 -2.54 11.41 -14.76
C LEU A 76 -1.30 11.59 -13.88
N VAL A 77 -1.17 10.76 -12.84
CA VAL A 77 -0.07 10.78 -11.88
C VAL A 77 0.86 9.61 -12.11
N VAL A 78 2.16 9.87 -12.30
CA VAL A 78 3.14 8.81 -12.57
C VAL A 78 4.39 8.97 -11.68
N GLY A 79 4.67 7.94 -10.90
CA GLY A 79 5.84 7.79 -10.03
C GLY A 79 7.15 7.44 -10.74
N GLY A 80 8.07 6.90 -9.97
CA GLY A 80 9.49 6.72 -10.25
C GLY A 80 9.90 5.26 -10.44
N GLY A 81 10.69 4.78 -9.49
CA GLY A 81 11.28 3.43 -9.40
C GLY A 81 11.83 3.13 -8.00
N GLU A 82 11.37 3.91 -7.01
CA GLU A 82 11.64 3.88 -5.58
C GLU A 82 10.29 4.15 -4.88
N VAL A 83 10.15 3.81 -3.60
CA VAL A 83 8.88 3.94 -2.83
C VAL A 83 8.23 5.33 -2.98
N ASP A 84 7.05 5.37 -3.58
CA ASP A 84 6.28 6.57 -3.86
C ASP A 84 4.99 6.70 -3.05
N ARG A 85 4.48 7.93 -2.94
CA ARG A 85 3.20 8.31 -2.37
C ARG A 85 2.41 9.10 -3.39
N LEU A 86 1.37 8.52 -3.97
CA LEU A 86 0.60 9.13 -5.06
C LEU A 86 -0.83 9.40 -4.62
N VAL A 87 -1.25 10.65 -4.69
CA VAL A 87 -2.60 11.11 -4.35
C VAL A 87 -3.20 11.75 -5.59
N GLY A 88 -4.34 11.24 -6.06
CA GLY A 88 -5.18 11.85 -7.10
C GLY A 88 -5.92 13.04 -6.51
N GLY A 89 -7.18 12.83 -6.13
CA GLY A 89 -7.90 13.68 -5.18
C GLY A 89 -9.40 13.77 -5.45
N ARG A 90 -9.78 14.46 -6.53
CA ARG A 90 -11.18 14.62 -6.95
C ARG A 90 -11.31 14.56 -8.48
N GLY A 91 -11.76 13.44 -9.00
CA GLY A 91 -12.00 13.23 -10.43
C GLY A 91 -11.92 11.75 -10.76
N ASP A 92 -11.91 11.40 -12.04
CA ASP A 92 -11.62 10.02 -12.45
C ASP A 92 -10.12 9.90 -12.78
N ASP A 93 -9.29 9.56 -11.77
CA ASP A 93 -7.83 9.66 -11.81
C ASP A 93 -7.11 8.40 -12.34
N ALA A 94 -5.85 8.54 -12.75
CA ALA A 94 -4.96 7.43 -13.13
C ALA A 94 -3.59 7.55 -12.45
N LEU A 95 -3.34 6.72 -11.44
CA LEU A 95 -2.12 6.71 -10.62
C LEU A 95 -1.24 5.52 -11.00
N GLN A 96 0.03 5.76 -11.34
CA GLN A 96 1.01 4.72 -11.67
C GLN A 96 2.28 4.83 -10.82
N GLY A 97 2.47 3.95 -9.82
CA GLY A 97 3.67 3.88 -8.98
C GLY A 97 4.94 3.49 -9.77
N ARG A 98 4.83 2.35 -10.46
CA ARG A 98 5.79 1.63 -11.33
C ARG A 98 6.68 0.61 -10.62
N GLY A 99 7.26 0.95 -9.48
CA GLY A 99 8.19 0.06 -8.79
C GLY A 99 8.86 0.70 -7.61
N GLY A 100 9.11 -0.11 -6.59
CA GLY A 100 9.02 0.37 -5.21
C GLY A 100 7.76 -0.23 -4.56
N ASP A 101 7.66 -0.13 -3.24
CA ASP A 101 6.46 -0.54 -2.50
C ASP A 101 5.61 0.73 -2.28
N ASP A 102 4.72 1.04 -3.23
CA ASP A 102 4.10 2.36 -3.37
C ASP A 102 2.79 2.50 -2.55
N GLU A 103 2.50 3.70 -2.04
CA GLU A 103 1.26 4.05 -1.35
C GLU A 103 0.38 4.94 -2.27
N LEU A 104 -0.79 4.44 -2.68
CA LEU A 104 -1.69 5.09 -3.65
C LEU A 104 -3.04 5.48 -3.01
N TRP A 105 -3.47 6.72 -3.21
CA TRP A 105 -4.79 7.25 -2.83
C TRP A 105 -5.50 7.82 -4.06
N GLY A 106 -6.52 7.14 -4.57
CA GLY A 106 -7.43 7.72 -5.57
C GLY A 106 -8.24 8.87 -4.96
N ASN A 107 -8.99 8.55 -3.90
CA ASN A 107 -9.94 9.41 -3.17
C ASN A 107 -11.28 9.58 -3.92
N GLU A 108 -11.79 10.80 -4.10
CA GLU A 108 -13.16 11.03 -4.61
C GLU A 108 -13.25 10.77 -6.13
N GLY A 109 -13.41 9.53 -6.57
CA GLY A 109 -13.29 9.19 -8.00
C GLY A 109 -13.82 7.85 -8.49
N ASN A 110 -13.47 7.50 -9.72
CA ASN A 110 -13.50 6.12 -10.24
C ASN A 110 -12.12 5.84 -10.84
N ASP A 111 -11.17 5.46 -10.00
CA ASP A 111 -9.76 5.66 -10.30
C ASP A 111 -9.10 4.40 -10.86
N PHE A 112 -8.05 4.58 -11.66
CA PHE A 112 -7.18 3.48 -12.07
C PHE A 112 -5.89 3.51 -11.26
N LEU A 113 -5.78 2.59 -10.31
CA LEU A 113 -4.61 2.45 -9.42
C LEU A 113 -3.71 1.33 -9.94
N TYR A 114 -2.55 1.72 -10.47
CA TYR A 114 -1.49 0.83 -10.91
C TYR A 114 -0.32 0.97 -9.94
N GLY A 115 -0.03 -0.04 -9.11
CA GLY A 115 1.21 -0.08 -8.32
C GLY A 115 2.38 -0.35 -9.26
N GLY A 116 2.83 -1.60 -9.38
CA GLY A 116 3.66 -2.04 -10.50
C GLY A 116 4.62 -3.18 -10.17
N LEU A 117 5.71 -2.87 -9.48
CA LEU A 117 6.78 -3.81 -9.11
C LEU A 117 7.18 -3.57 -7.65
N GLY A 118 6.47 -4.21 -6.73
CA GLY A 118 6.72 -4.16 -5.30
C GLY A 118 5.55 -4.77 -4.54
N ILE A 119 5.32 -4.30 -3.32
CA ILE A 119 4.14 -4.59 -2.52
C ILE A 119 3.32 -3.31 -2.34
N ASP A 120 2.51 -3.00 -3.34
CA ASP A 120 1.81 -1.73 -3.47
C ASP A 120 0.52 -1.69 -2.63
N THR A 121 0.17 -0.53 -2.09
CA THR A 121 -0.97 -0.34 -1.18
C THR A 121 -1.92 0.73 -1.70
N ALA A 122 -3.17 0.35 -2.00
CA ALA A 122 -4.24 1.32 -2.22
C ALA A 122 -4.92 1.67 -0.88
N HIS A 123 -5.07 2.96 -0.61
CA HIS A 123 -5.59 3.49 0.64
C HIS A 123 -6.99 4.08 0.48
N TYR A 124 -7.88 3.68 1.39
CA TYR A 124 -9.30 4.04 1.43
C TYR A 124 -9.66 4.76 2.72
N SER A 125 -10.53 5.77 2.60
CA SER A 125 -10.85 6.67 3.71
C SER A 125 -11.90 6.09 4.68
N GLY A 126 -12.77 5.22 4.18
CA GLY A 126 -13.92 4.67 4.88
C GLY A 126 -13.65 3.40 5.69
N PHE A 127 -14.75 2.76 6.12
CA PHE A 127 -14.73 1.46 6.81
C PHE A 127 -14.65 0.32 5.81
N SER A 128 -13.80 -0.67 6.08
CA SER A 128 -13.67 -1.89 5.27
C SER A 128 -15.01 -2.58 4.95
N THR A 129 -16.00 -2.50 5.85
CA THR A 129 -17.35 -3.09 5.69
C THR A 129 -18.26 -2.37 4.71
N ASP A 130 -17.86 -1.21 4.21
CA ASP A 130 -18.68 -0.36 3.34
C ASP A 130 -18.31 -0.55 1.86
N TYR A 131 -17.15 -1.16 1.61
CA TYR A 131 -16.66 -1.51 0.28
C TYR A 131 -17.06 -2.95 -0.12
N VAL A 132 -17.06 -3.20 -1.42
CA VAL A 132 -17.17 -4.55 -2.01
C VAL A 132 -16.05 -4.74 -3.03
N LEU A 133 -15.30 -5.84 -2.86
CA LEU A 133 -14.26 -6.27 -3.80
C LEU A 133 -14.85 -7.26 -4.82
N ASP A 134 -14.81 -6.88 -6.09
CA ASP A 134 -15.30 -7.64 -7.23
C ASP A 134 -14.10 -8.19 -8.02
N LEU A 135 -13.78 -9.46 -7.75
CA LEU A 135 -12.73 -10.23 -8.44
C LEU A 135 -13.30 -11.10 -9.57
N THR A 136 -14.56 -10.91 -9.96
CA THR A 136 -15.21 -11.70 -11.03
C THR A 136 -14.75 -11.29 -12.43
N ARG A 137 -13.83 -10.33 -12.53
CA ARG A 137 -13.21 -9.82 -13.76
C ARG A 137 -11.70 -9.99 -13.69
N ASN A 138 -11.06 -10.05 -14.86
CA ASN A 138 -9.61 -10.17 -15.02
C ASN A 138 -8.83 -8.87 -14.65
N GLN A 139 -9.46 -8.02 -13.84
CA GLN A 139 -8.99 -6.74 -13.31
C GLN A 139 -9.83 -6.54 -12.05
N PRO A 140 -9.25 -6.66 -10.85
CA PRO A 140 -9.95 -6.40 -9.60
C PRO A 140 -10.60 -5.01 -9.59
N ILE A 141 -11.81 -4.93 -9.06
CA ILE A 141 -12.55 -3.69 -8.87
C ILE A 141 -12.98 -3.59 -7.42
N ILE A 142 -12.70 -2.47 -6.77
CA ILE A 142 -13.30 -2.13 -5.46
C ILE A 142 -14.41 -1.09 -5.67
N ARG A 143 -15.43 -1.13 -4.82
CA ARG A 143 -16.62 -0.26 -4.87
C ARG A 143 -16.96 0.22 -3.48
N ASP A 144 -16.99 1.53 -3.26
CA ASP A 144 -17.69 2.11 -2.11
C ASP A 144 -19.21 1.96 -2.31
N ASN A 145 -19.91 1.37 -1.33
CA ASN A 145 -21.37 1.23 -1.35
C ASN A 145 -22.07 2.17 -0.36
N ARG A 146 -21.33 3.06 0.31
CA ARG A 146 -21.86 4.11 1.19
C ARG A 146 -21.23 5.49 0.91
N PRO A 147 -21.37 6.03 -0.31
CA PRO A 147 -20.79 7.31 -0.75
C PRO A 147 -21.34 8.57 -0.06
N ASP A 148 -22.18 8.41 0.97
CA ASP A 148 -22.66 9.46 1.85
C ASP A 148 -21.79 9.59 3.14
N SER A 149 -20.73 8.78 3.30
CA SER A 149 -19.93 8.67 4.53
C SER A 149 -18.44 8.50 4.26
N TYR A 150 -17.60 9.32 4.91
CA TYR A 150 -16.12 9.39 4.79
C TYR A 150 -15.57 9.91 3.45
N GLY A 151 -16.27 9.67 2.36
CA GLY A 151 -15.97 10.18 1.03
C GLY A 151 -17.03 9.68 0.05
N ASN A 152 -16.75 9.83 -1.24
CA ASN A 152 -17.29 8.95 -2.26
C ASN A 152 -16.08 8.39 -2.99
N ASP A 153 -15.48 7.34 -2.43
CA ASP A 153 -14.33 6.63 -3.02
C ASP A 153 -14.77 5.76 -4.23
N GLY A 154 -16.00 5.96 -4.70
CA GLY A 154 -16.60 5.46 -5.94
C GLY A 154 -16.26 4.03 -6.33
N GLN A 155 -15.55 3.86 -7.45
CA GLN A 155 -15.29 2.55 -8.03
C GLN A 155 -13.94 2.47 -8.76
N ASP A 156 -12.94 1.97 -8.06
CA ASP A 156 -11.58 1.89 -8.58
C ASP A 156 -11.26 0.56 -9.24
N TRP A 157 -10.35 0.63 -10.19
CA TRP A 157 -9.72 -0.49 -10.86
C TRP A 157 -8.29 -0.66 -10.35
N LEU A 158 -8.01 -1.82 -9.75
CA LEU A 158 -6.73 -2.12 -9.12
C LEU A 158 -5.90 -3.02 -10.06
N ILE A 159 -4.65 -2.65 -10.35
CA ILE A 159 -3.72 -3.43 -11.17
C ILE A 159 -2.35 -3.46 -10.51
N GLY A 160 -1.89 -4.63 -10.05
CA GLY A 160 -0.65 -4.73 -9.28
C GLY A 160 -0.77 -3.87 -8.02
N ILE A 161 -1.76 -4.25 -7.20
CA ILE A 161 -2.01 -3.66 -5.88
C ILE A 161 -2.14 -4.86 -4.95
N GLU A 162 -1.14 -5.01 -4.10
CA GLU A 162 -0.96 -6.18 -3.25
C GLU A 162 -1.66 -5.97 -1.91
N ARG A 163 -1.96 -4.73 -1.51
CA ARG A 163 -2.64 -4.39 -0.26
C ARG A 163 -3.76 -3.35 -0.42
N LEU A 164 -4.84 -3.52 0.33
CA LEU A 164 -5.89 -2.51 0.53
C LEU A 164 -5.94 -2.07 1.99
N TYR A 165 -5.71 -0.79 2.26
CA TYR A 165 -5.76 -0.22 3.61
C TYR A 165 -7.01 0.62 3.84
N PHE A 166 -7.78 0.33 4.89
CA PHE A 166 -9.00 1.07 5.26
C PHE A 166 -8.76 1.88 6.53
N ALA A 167 -8.76 3.21 6.40
CA ALA A 167 -8.34 4.11 7.48
C ALA A 167 -9.33 4.19 8.66
N ALA A 168 -10.64 3.97 8.44
CA ALA A 168 -11.64 4.18 9.49
C ALA A 168 -11.68 3.06 10.55
N ASP A 169 -11.37 1.81 10.18
CA ASP A 169 -11.22 0.65 11.06
C ASP A 169 -9.80 0.09 11.15
N ASN A 170 -8.86 0.63 10.37
CA ASN A 170 -7.46 0.20 10.32
C ASN A 170 -7.35 -1.31 10.00
N VAL A 171 -7.99 -1.71 8.90
CA VAL A 171 -7.93 -3.06 8.33
C VAL A 171 -7.03 -3.03 7.10
N THR A 172 -6.16 -4.03 6.94
CA THR A 172 -5.41 -4.23 5.71
C THR A 172 -5.83 -5.55 5.07
N ILE A 173 -6.13 -5.57 3.78
CA ILE A 173 -6.30 -6.82 3.03
C ILE A 173 -5.05 -7.04 2.21
N SER A 174 -4.38 -8.20 2.37
CA SER A 174 -3.40 -8.62 1.38
C SER A 174 -4.14 -9.26 0.20
N LEU A 175 -4.16 -8.56 -0.94
CA LEU A 175 -4.62 -9.05 -2.23
C LEU A 175 -3.60 -10.00 -2.87
N ALA A 176 -2.33 -9.85 -2.51
CA ALA A 176 -1.28 -10.85 -2.69
C ALA A 176 -1.33 -11.85 -1.53
N ALA A 177 -1.72 -13.10 -1.79
CA ALA A 177 -1.73 -14.13 -0.76
C ALA A 177 -1.74 -15.54 -1.40
N PRO A 178 -1.49 -16.59 -0.60
CA PRO A 178 -1.01 -17.87 -1.12
C PRO A 178 -2.00 -18.64 -1.99
N ILE A 179 -1.43 -19.56 -2.78
CA ILE A 179 -2.19 -20.65 -3.38
C ILE A 179 -2.62 -21.63 -2.28
N VAL A 180 -3.92 -21.75 -2.05
CA VAL A 180 -4.55 -22.68 -1.10
C VAL A 180 -4.99 -23.96 -1.83
N LEU A 181 -4.74 -25.11 -1.23
CA LEU A 181 -5.05 -26.44 -1.79
C LEU A 181 -6.16 -27.13 -0.96
N ASP A 182 -7.27 -27.47 -1.61
CA ASP A 182 -8.39 -28.25 -1.03
C ASP A 182 -7.98 -29.73 -0.91
N LEU A 183 -7.34 -30.10 0.20
CA LEU A 183 -6.78 -31.45 0.37
C LEU A 183 -7.87 -32.48 0.70
N ASP A 184 -8.87 -32.12 1.51
CA ASP A 184 -9.95 -33.02 1.93
C ASP A 184 -11.15 -33.10 0.96
N ARG A 185 -11.19 -32.18 -0.02
CA ARG A 185 -12.14 -32.11 -1.15
C ARG A 185 -13.56 -31.72 -0.72
N ASN A 186 -13.68 -30.96 0.37
CA ASN A 186 -14.95 -30.41 0.84
C ASN A 186 -15.23 -28.97 0.34
N GLY A 187 -14.23 -28.33 -0.29
CA GLY A 187 -14.22 -26.90 -0.62
C GLY A 187 -13.56 -26.08 0.49
N ILE A 188 -13.05 -24.89 0.16
CA ILE A 188 -12.29 -24.09 1.14
C ILE A 188 -13.14 -23.72 2.35
N VAL A 189 -12.58 -23.94 3.54
CA VAL A 189 -13.15 -23.46 4.81
C VAL A 189 -12.31 -22.28 5.28
N THR A 190 -12.96 -21.18 5.70
CA THR A 190 -12.26 -19.91 5.97
C THR A 190 -12.77 -19.25 7.26
N SER A 191 -11.87 -18.60 7.99
CA SER A 191 -12.17 -17.70 9.10
C SER A 191 -11.99 -16.23 8.69
N THR A 192 -12.49 -15.30 9.52
CA THR A 192 -12.35 -13.85 9.34
C THR A 192 -11.41 -13.26 10.39
N THR A 193 -10.89 -12.05 10.18
CA THR A 193 -10.03 -11.32 11.14
C THR A 193 -10.67 -11.10 12.52
N SER A 194 -12.00 -11.26 12.63
CA SER A 194 -12.79 -11.15 13.86
C SER A 194 -13.11 -12.50 14.52
N THR A 195 -12.85 -13.63 13.84
CA THR A 195 -13.17 -14.99 14.31
C THR A 195 -11.95 -15.92 14.37
N THR A 196 -10.89 -15.59 13.64
CA THR A 196 -9.59 -16.30 13.61
C THR A 196 -8.87 -16.26 14.96
N THR A 197 -8.13 -17.33 15.25
CA THR A 197 -7.06 -17.37 16.26
C THR A 197 -5.68 -17.16 15.65
N ALA A 198 -5.54 -17.30 14.33
CA ALA A 198 -4.27 -17.32 13.65
C ALA A 198 -3.59 -15.94 13.64
N ALA A 199 -2.27 -15.95 13.80
CA ALA A 199 -1.44 -14.77 13.60
C ALA A 199 -0.20 -15.11 12.78
N PHE A 200 0.03 -14.39 11.67
CA PHE A 200 1.16 -14.59 10.77
C PHE A 200 1.71 -13.24 10.30
N ASP A 201 3.03 -13.17 10.08
CA ASP A 201 3.74 -11.93 9.69
C ASP A 201 3.71 -11.79 8.16
N PHE A 202 2.64 -11.18 7.63
CA PHE A 202 2.44 -11.03 6.18
C PHE A 202 3.14 -9.80 5.57
N ASP A 203 3.47 -8.78 6.36
CA ASP A 203 4.17 -7.58 5.87
C ASP A 203 5.67 -7.50 6.23
N GLY A 204 6.18 -8.49 6.97
CA GLY A 204 7.61 -8.66 7.23
C GLY A 204 8.17 -7.71 8.30
N ASP A 205 7.32 -7.11 9.14
CA ASP A 205 7.75 -6.18 10.21
C ASP A 205 8.45 -6.89 11.39
N GLY A 206 8.37 -8.23 11.45
CA GLY A 206 8.87 -9.07 12.53
C GLY A 206 7.83 -9.39 13.61
N ARG A 207 6.53 -9.21 13.33
CA ARG A 207 5.40 -9.48 14.22
C ARG A 207 4.30 -10.24 13.51
N ALA A 208 3.85 -11.32 14.14
CA ALA A 208 2.68 -12.04 13.69
C ALA A 208 1.40 -11.19 13.84
N ASP A 209 0.68 -11.00 12.73
CA ASP A 209 -0.56 -10.23 12.65
C ASP A 209 -1.78 -11.11 12.59
N ARG A 210 -2.85 -10.69 13.28
CA ARG A 210 -4.09 -11.46 13.34
C ARG A 210 -4.74 -11.52 11.97
N THR A 211 -4.72 -12.70 11.36
CA THR A 211 -4.99 -12.90 9.94
C THR A 211 -6.14 -13.87 9.72
N ALA A 212 -7.02 -13.53 8.76
CA ALA A 212 -8.05 -14.42 8.26
C ALA A 212 -7.41 -15.69 7.70
N TRP A 213 -7.93 -16.86 8.11
CA TRP A 213 -7.21 -18.12 7.95
C TRP A 213 -8.00 -19.17 7.20
N ILE A 214 -7.29 -20.12 6.60
CA ILE A 214 -7.88 -21.34 6.02
C ILE A 214 -8.23 -22.35 7.13
N GLY A 215 -9.02 -23.37 6.82
CA GLY A 215 -9.33 -24.46 7.74
C GLY A 215 -8.29 -25.57 7.69
N ALA A 216 -8.08 -26.27 8.81
CA ALA A 216 -7.16 -27.40 8.95
C ALA A 216 -7.40 -28.63 8.02
N GLY A 217 -8.39 -28.59 7.13
CA GLY A 217 -8.58 -29.57 6.04
C GLY A 217 -7.88 -29.18 4.73
N ASP A 218 -7.50 -27.91 4.61
CA ASP A 218 -6.82 -27.29 3.47
C ASP A 218 -5.31 -27.13 3.78
N ALA A 219 -4.53 -26.61 2.84
CA ALA A 219 -3.12 -26.26 3.06
C ALA A 219 -2.65 -25.11 2.16
N PHE A 220 -1.66 -24.34 2.61
CA PHE A 220 -0.95 -23.38 1.76
C PHE A 220 0.13 -24.10 0.93
N LEU A 221 0.26 -23.76 -0.35
CA LEU A 221 1.43 -24.05 -1.15
C LEU A 221 2.55 -23.07 -0.77
N PHE A 222 3.77 -23.59 -0.59
CA PHE A 222 4.95 -22.76 -0.38
C PHE A 222 6.14 -23.27 -1.19
N ILE A 223 7.17 -22.44 -1.32
CA ILE A 223 8.48 -22.82 -1.87
C ILE A 223 9.57 -22.53 -0.84
N ASP A 224 10.28 -23.58 -0.44
CA ASP A 224 11.49 -23.55 0.40
C ASP A 224 12.62 -22.86 -0.39
N ARG A 225 12.83 -21.56 -0.15
CA ARG A 225 13.83 -20.75 -0.87
C ARG A 225 15.18 -20.73 -0.18
N ASP A 226 15.23 -20.89 1.14
CA ASP A 226 16.48 -20.86 1.90
C ASP A 226 17.11 -22.25 2.16
N GLY A 227 16.33 -23.32 1.99
CA GLY A 227 16.74 -24.72 2.08
C GLY A 227 16.63 -25.32 3.48
N ASP A 228 15.87 -24.72 4.39
CA ASP A 228 15.64 -25.23 5.75
C ASP A 228 14.50 -26.28 5.85
N GLY A 229 13.62 -26.31 4.85
CA GLY A 229 12.52 -27.28 4.71
C GLY A 229 11.23 -26.92 5.46
N THR A 230 11.06 -25.69 5.93
CA THR A 230 9.82 -25.16 6.53
C THR A 230 9.31 -23.93 5.77
N VAL A 231 8.27 -23.27 6.28
CA VAL A 231 7.92 -21.88 5.92
C VAL A 231 8.54 -20.96 6.96
N SER A 232 9.40 -20.03 6.53
CA SER A 232 10.06 -19.06 7.40
C SER A 232 9.40 -17.68 7.39
N ASP A 233 8.85 -17.23 6.26
CA ASP A 233 8.17 -15.93 6.12
C ASP A 233 7.14 -15.91 4.98
N ALA A 234 6.40 -14.79 4.85
CA ALA A 234 5.40 -14.57 3.82
C ALA A 234 5.95 -14.61 2.38
N GLY A 235 7.24 -14.33 2.21
CA GLY A 235 7.91 -14.45 0.92
C GLY A 235 7.81 -15.87 0.38
N GLU A 236 7.95 -16.90 1.22
CA GLU A 236 7.83 -18.32 0.83
C GLU A 236 6.41 -18.77 0.48
N LEU A 237 5.40 -17.98 0.86
CA LEU A 237 3.99 -18.15 0.51
C LEU A 237 3.57 -17.38 -0.76
N SER A 238 4.36 -16.40 -1.20
CA SER A 238 4.09 -15.59 -2.40
C SER A 238 5.01 -15.95 -3.57
N PHE A 239 4.49 -15.80 -4.78
CA PHE A 239 5.19 -16.03 -6.05
C PHE A 239 5.25 -14.79 -6.95
N LEU A 240 4.65 -13.65 -6.56
CA LEU A 240 4.60 -12.43 -7.39
C LEU A 240 5.98 -11.99 -7.88
N ALA A 241 6.99 -12.03 -7.00
CA ALA A 241 8.36 -11.66 -7.33
C ALA A 241 9.05 -12.58 -8.35
N ASP A 242 8.56 -13.82 -8.57
CA ASP A 242 9.19 -14.79 -9.48
C ASP A 242 8.88 -14.53 -10.97
N SER A 243 7.88 -13.70 -11.28
CA SER A 243 7.57 -13.28 -12.66
C SER A 243 7.34 -11.77 -12.76
N PRO A 244 8.21 -11.00 -13.45
CA PRO A 244 8.03 -9.56 -13.63
C PRO A 244 6.66 -9.19 -14.21
N GLY A 245 5.89 -8.36 -13.48
CA GLY A 245 4.53 -7.99 -13.86
C GLY A 245 3.48 -9.09 -13.65
N ALA A 246 3.75 -10.08 -12.78
CA ALA A 246 2.68 -10.91 -12.22
C ALA A 246 1.69 -10.01 -11.45
N LEU A 247 0.40 -10.29 -11.62
CA LEU A 247 -0.69 -9.57 -10.94
C LEU A 247 -1.41 -10.44 -9.90
N THR A 248 -1.03 -11.72 -9.80
CA THR A 248 -1.51 -12.69 -8.80
C THR A 248 -0.43 -13.74 -8.56
N ASP A 249 -0.49 -14.42 -7.43
CA ASP A 249 0.46 -15.48 -7.06
C ASP A 249 0.42 -16.66 -8.06
N LEU A 250 -0.73 -16.99 -8.63
CA LEU A 250 -0.78 -17.97 -9.74
C LEU A 250 -0.06 -17.49 -11.01
N ALA A 251 -0.03 -16.17 -11.28
CA ALA A 251 0.74 -15.64 -12.40
C ALA A 251 2.25 -15.73 -12.14
N GLY A 252 2.67 -15.54 -10.88
CA GLY A 252 4.04 -15.81 -10.41
C GLY A 252 4.44 -17.27 -10.55
N LEU A 253 3.60 -18.19 -10.06
CA LEU A 253 3.84 -19.64 -10.05
C LEU A 253 4.09 -20.24 -11.44
N ARG A 254 3.56 -19.62 -12.51
CA ARG A 254 3.82 -20.01 -13.91
C ARG A 254 5.28 -19.92 -14.33
N SER A 255 6.11 -19.14 -13.63
CA SER A 255 7.56 -19.07 -13.89
C SER A 255 8.29 -20.40 -13.66
N PHE A 256 7.70 -21.30 -12.86
CA PHE A 256 8.27 -22.60 -12.50
C PHE A 256 7.91 -23.73 -13.48
N ASP A 257 7.02 -23.50 -14.46
CA ASP A 257 6.75 -24.44 -15.58
C ASP A 257 7.89 -24.41 -16.60
N SER A 258 8.97 -25.10 -16.24
CA SER A 258 10.15 -25.29 -17.09
C SER A 258 9.92 -26.30 -18.21
N SER A 259 8.90 -27.17 -18.08
CA SER A 259 8.50 -28.16 -19.08
C SER A 259 7.70 -27.54 -20.23
N GLY A 260 6.93 -26.49 -19.93
CA GLY A 260 6.04 -25.76 -20.82
C GLY A 260 4.72 -26.48 -21.13
N ASP A 261 4.25 -27.37 -20.26
CA ASP A 261 3.04 -28.17 -20.49
C ASP A 261 1.78 -27.68 -19.73
N GLY A 262 1.93 -26.66 -18.88
CA GLY A 262 0.84 -25.99 -18.16
C GLY A 262 0.50 -26.60 -16.79
N VAL A 263 1.31 -27.54 -16.29
CA VAL A 263 1.30 -27.95 -14.88
C VAL A 263 2.66 -27.70 -14.22
N LEU A 264 2.66 -27.59 -12.90
CA LEU A 264 3.86 -27.69 -12.06
C LEU A 264 3.93 -29.14 -11.56
N ASP A 265 4.88 -29.93 -12.06
CA ASP A 265 5.04 -31.34 -11.70
C ASP A 265 6.52 -31.81 -11.64
N THR A 266 6.75 -33.10 -11.38
CA THR A 266 8.12 -33.67 -11.29
C THR A 266 9.00 -33.55 -12.55
N ALA A 267 8.45 -33.15 -13.69
CA ALA A 267 9.19 -32.78 -14.89
C ALA A 267 9.89 -31.43 -14.74
N ASP A 268 9.47 -30.59 -13.78
CA ASP A 268 9.95 -29.24 -13.61
C ASP A 268 11.20 -29.10 -12.74
N HIS A 269 12.06 -28.18 -13.18
CA HIS A 269 13.26 -27.81 -12.44
C HIS A 269 12.89 -27.01 -11.19
N GLY A 270 13.07 -27.64 -10.02
CA GLY A 270 12.80 -27.01 -8.73
C GLY A 270 11.54 -27.53 -8.04
N PHE A 271 10.76 -28.42 -8.67
CA PHE A 271 9.55 -29.01 -8.07
C PHE A 271 9.78 -29.60 -6.66
N GLY A 272 10.97 -30.13 -6.39
CA GLY A 272 11.34 -30.68 -5.08
C GLY A 272 11.54 -29.66 -3.95
N ALA A 273 11.52 -28.35 -4.23
CA ALA A 273 11.53 -27.27 -3.24
C ALA A 273 10.10 -26.84 -2.83
N PHE A 274 9.06 -27.33 -3.51
CA PHE A 274 7.68 -27.02 -3.14
C PHE A 274 7.16 -27.97 -2.06
N GLY A 275 6.43 -27.41 -1.11
CA GLY A 275 5.73 -28.13 -0.07
C GLY A 275 4.31 -27.61 0.16
N VAL A 276 3.62 -28.24 1.10
CA VAL A 276 2.39 -27.74 1.69
C VAL A 276 2.58 -27.48 3.17
N TRP A 277 1.98 -26.42 3.68
CA TRP A 277 1.78 -26.17 5.10
C TRP A 277 0.29 -26.35 5.42
N GLN A 278 -0.02 -27.43 6.15
CA GLN A 278 -1.36 -27.72 6.66
C GLN A 278 -1.39 -27.37 8.16
N ASP A 279 -1.69 -26.11 8.46
CA ASP A 279 -1.92 -25.65 9.84
C ASP A 279 -3.11 -26.41 10.45
N ALA A 280 -2.80 -27.30 11.39
CA ALA A 280 -3.69 -28.31 11.91
C ALA A 280 -4.53 -27.83 13.11
N ASP A 281 -4.10 -26.77 13.80
CA ASP A 281 -4.82 -26.18 14.94
C ASP A 281 -5.31 -24.73 14.73
N SER A 282 -4.93 -24.13 13.61
CA SER A 282 -5.31 -22.81 13.10
C SER A 282 -4.84 -21.64 13.97
N ASP A 283 -3.57 -21.68 14.38
CA ASP A 283 -2.90 -20.62 15.14
C ASP A 283 -1.88 -19.76 14.33
N GLY A 284 -1.58 -20.15 13.09
CA GLY A 284 -0.68 -19.41 12.20
C GLY A 284 0.81 -19.60 12.50
N VAL A 285 1.18 -20.55 13.35
CA VAL A 285 2.58 -20.93 13.62
C VAL A 285 2.89 -22.24 12.87
N VAL A 286 4.10 -22.34 12.33
CA VAL A 286 4.52 -23.51 11.56
C VAL A 286 5.11 -24.57 12.49
N ASP A 287 4.39 -25.69 12.67
CA ASP A 287 4.82 -26.82 13.52
C ASP A 287 5.47 -27.97 12.72
N GLU A 288 6.34 -28.77 13.37
CA GLU A 288 7.18 -29.82 12.73
C GLU A 288 6.37 -30.90 11.97
N ASP A 289 5.13 -31.17 12.39
CA ASP A 289 4.23 -32.17 11.78
C ASP A 289 3.27 -31.59 10.71
N GLU A 290 3.30 -30.27 10.47
CA GLU A 290 2.36 -29.56 9.56
C GLU A 290 2.90 -29.31 8.15
N VAL A 291 4.23 -29.32 8.01
CA VAL A 291 4.92 -29.09 6.75
C VAL A 291 5.23 -30.42 6.07
N SER A 292 4.94 -30.54 4.78
CA SER A 292 5.36 -31.71 4.00
C SER A 292 5.59 -31.38 2.51
N SER A 293 6.52 -32.09 1.87
CA SER A 293 6.70 -31.99 0.41
C SER A 293 5.42 -32.36 -0.34
N LEU A 294 5.18 -31.78 -1.53
CA LEU A 294 4.01 -32.09 -2.38
C LEU A 294 3.77 -33.60 -2.54
N VAL A 295 4.83 -34.38 -2.77
CA VAL A 295 4.75 -35.84 -2.97
C VAL A 295 4.33 -36.57 -1.68
N ALA A 296 4.71 -36.07 -0.51
CA ALA A 296 4.31 -36.64 0.79
C ALA A 296 2.84 -36.32 1.13
N ALA A 297 2.37 -35.13 0.79
CA ALA A 297 0.95 -34.76 0.77
C ALA A 297 0.13 -35.52 -0.30
N GLY A 298 0.79 -36.32 -1.14
CA GLY A 298 0.16 -37.13 -2.17
C GLY A 298 -0.23 -36.35 -3.42
N ILE A 299 0.26 -35.12 -3.59
CA ILE A 299 0.08 -34.28 -4.79
C ILE A 299 1.05 -34.75 -5.87
N ALA A 300 0.57 -34.85 -7.10
CA ALA A 300 1.36 -35.23 -8.27
C ALA A 300 1.67 -34.04 -9.20
N ALA A 301 0.70 -33.15 -9.41
CA ALA A 301 0.82 -31.99 -10.29
C ALA A 301 -0.17 -30.89 -9.90
N ILE A 302 0.22 -29.62 -10.01
CA ILE A 302 -0.65 -28.44 -9.82
C ILE A 302 -0.90 -27.78 -11.18
N GLY A 303 -2.16 -27.56 -11.55
CA GLY A 303 -2.49 -26.90 -12.82
C GLY A 303 -2.22 -25.39 -12.78
N LEU A 304 -1.67 -24.83 -13.85
CA LEU A 304 -1.29 -23.41 -13.89
C LEU A 304 -2.32 -22.52 -14.64
N SER A 305 -3.45 -23.12 -14.99
CA SER A 305 -4.63 -22.46 -15.55
C SER A 305 -5.75 -22.40 -14.51
N ALA A 306 -6.41 -21.25 -14.41
CA ALA A 306 -7.51 -21.02 -13.48
C ALA A 306 -8.65 -20.23 -14.13
N THR A 307 -9.76 -20.16 -13.41
CA THR A 307 -10.95 -19.36 -13.72
C THR A 307 -11.24 -18.41 -12.57
N LEU A 308 -11.83 -17.25 -12.89
CA LEU A 308 -12.30 -16.29 -11.89
C LEU A 308 -13.45 -16.89 -11.06
N PRO A 309 -13.66 -16.45 -9.80
CA PRO A 309 -14.76 -16.90 -8.95
C PRO A 309 -16.13 -16.44 -9.49
N ASP A 310 -17.18 -17.18 -9.12
CA ASP A 310 -18.58 -16.88 -9.51
C ASP A 310 -19.22 -15.73 -8.69
N ALA A 311 -18.53 -15.16 -7.70
CA ALA A 311 -19.10 -14.19 -6.75
C ALA A 311 -18.11 -13.12 -6.27
N ASN A 312 -18.66 -11.98 -5.83
CA ASN A 312 -17.93 -10.94 -5.12
C ASN A 312 -17.73 -11.37 -3.65
N ASN A 313 -16.57 -11.08 -3.08
CA ASN A 313 -16.19 -11.57 -1.75
C ASN A 313 -16.27 -10.45 -0.70
N GLY A 314 -16.49 -10.87 0.56
CA GLY A 314 -16.41 -9.99 1.72
C GLY A 314 -14.97 -9.67 2.08
N ILE A 315 -14.76 -8.47 2.62
CA ILE A 315 -13.43 -7.86 2.80
C ILE A 315 -12.74 -8.27 4.13
N ASP A 316 -13.46 -8.87 5.09
CA ASP A 316 -12.94 -9.19 6.43
C ASP A 316 -12.34 -10.60 6.59
N GLY A 317 -12.23 -11.37 5.51
CA GLY A 317 -11.86 -12.79 5.52
C GLY A 317 -10.88 -13.22 4.42
N VAL A 318 -10.88 -14.52 4.12
CA VAL A 318 -10.18 -15.07 2.95
C VAL A 318 -11.03 -14.84 1.70
N THR A 319 -10.48 -14.12 0.74
CA THR A 319 -11.09 -13.79 -0.55
C THR A 319 -10.47 -14.67 -1.64
N ILE A 320 -11.29 -15.24 -2.53
CA ILE A 320 -10.77 -16.01 -3.67
C ILE A 320 -10.56 -15.08 -4.86
N VAL A 321 -9.35 -15.07 -5.42
CA VAL A 321 -8.95 -14.31 -6.62
C VAL A 321 -9.15 -15.14 -7.88
N GLN A 322 -8.69 -16.39 -7.88
CA GLN A 322 -8.91 -17.37 -8.96
C GLN A 322 -9.04 -18.78 -8.38
N GLN A 323 -9.61 -19.71 -9.14
CA GLN A 323 -9.66 -21.14 -8.79
C GLN A 323 -9.24 -22.01 -9.97
N GLY A 324 -8.43 -23.04 -9.71
CA GLY A 324 -8.00 -24.03 -10.69
C GLY A 324 -8.07 -25.44 -10.13
N SER A 325 -7.34 -26.39 -10.73
CA SER A 325 -7.29 -27.77 -10.24
C SER A 325 -5.87 -28.32 -10.13
N PHE A 326 -5.69 -29.18 -9.13
CA PHE A 326 -4.49 -29.98 -8.95
C PHE A 326 -4.85 -31.48 -8.96
N THR A 327 -3.85 -32.34 -9.14
CA THR A 327 -4.02 -33.79 -9.28
C THR A 327 -3.20 -34.53 -8.23
N PHE A 328 -3.82 -35.48 -7.55
CA PHE A 328 -3.21 -36.39 -6.60
C PHE A 328 -2.50 -37.56 -7.31
N THR A 329 -1.57 -38.20 -6.61
CA THR A 329 -0.83 -39.40 -7.02
C THR A 329 -1.70 -40.63 -7.31
N ASP A 330 -2.96 -40.65 -6.86
CA ASP A 330 -3.95 -41.67 -7.22
C ASP A 330 -4.68 -41.38 -8.55
N GLY A 331 -4.41 -40.24 -9.18
CA GLY A 331 -5.02 -39.78 -10.42
C GLY A 331 -6.36 -39.06 -10.26
N THR A 332 -6.80 -38.79 -9.02
CA THR A 332 -7.97 -37.93 -8.75
C THR A 332 -7.57 -36.45 -8.67
N SER A 333 -8.52 -35.54 -8.89
CA SER A 333 -8.26 -34.09 -8.85
C SER A 333 -9.08 -33.41 -7.76
N ALA A 334 -8.59 -32.27 -7.28
CA ALA A 334 -9.30 -31.34 -6.41
C ALA A 334 -9.00 -29.89 -6.82
N THR A 335 -9.58 -28.93 -6.09
CA THR A 335 -9.54 -27.50 -6.40
C THR A 335 -8.36 -26.83 -5.70
N PHE A 336 -7.69 -25.89 -6.35
CA PHE A 336 -6.87 -24.92 -5.64
C PHE A 336 -7.46 -23.52 -5.82
N TYR A 337 -7.11 -22.62 -4.91
CA TYR A 337 -7.53 -21.24 -4.89
C TYR A 337 -6.32 -20.32 -4.84
N ASP A 338 -6.24 -19.38 -5.76
CA ASP A 338 -5.40 -18.18 -5.67
C ASP A 338 -6.16 -17.23 -4.74
N ALA A 339 -5.63 -16.93 -3.55
CA ALA A 339 -6.39 -16.33 -2.45
C ALA A 339 -5.79 -14.99 -1.98
N ALA A 340 -6.60 -14.22 -1.27
CA ALA A 340 -6.28 -12.93 -0.67
C ALA A 340 -6.68 -12.99 0.81
N LEU A 341 -5.76 -12.71 1.74
CA LEU A 341 -5.96 -12.86 3.18
C LEU A 341 -6.06 -11.49 3.85
N ALA A 342 -7.18 -11.21 4.51
CA ALA A 342 -7.33 -10.01 5.35
C ALA A 342 -6.57 -10.14 6.66
N TYR A 343 -5.86 -9.09 7.09
CA TYR A 343 -5.12 -9.06 8.36
C TYR A 343 -5.29 -7.73 9.11
N VAL A 344 -4.98 -7.74 10.41
CA VAL A 344 -5.05 -6.54 11.25
C VAL A 344 -3.68 -6.27 11.88
N PRO A 345 -2.95 -5.23 11.42
CA PRO A 345 -1.62 -4.92 11.90
C PRO A 345 -1.49 -4.74 13.41
N THR A 346 -0.47 -5.36 13.98
CA THR A 346 -0.24 -5.49 15.43
C THR A 346 0.74 -4.45 15.91
N PHE A 347 0.30 -3.18 15.87
CA PHE A 347 1.09 -2.06 16.34
C PHE A 347 1.65 -2.29 17.74
N ALA A 348 2.89 -1.86 17.94
CA ALA A 348 3.50 -1.81 19.26
C ALA A 348 2.58 -1.02 20.22
N SER A 349 2.04 -1.71 21.22
CA SER A 349 1.10 -1.11 22.17
C SER A 349 1.72 0.15 22.79
N SER A 350 1.14 1.32 22.54
CA SER A 350 1.61 2.56 23.15
C SER A 350 1.49 2.44 24.67
N GLN A 351 2.60 2.18 25.35
CA GLN A 351 2.59 2.03 26.80
C GLN A 351 2.10 3.36 27.40
N ARG A 352 0.93 3.33 28.05
CA ARG A 352 0.40 4.49 28.79
C ARG A 352 1.29 4.81 29.99
N VAL A 353 2.40 5.49 29.74
CA VAL A 353 3.07 6.32 30.75
C VAL A 353 2.10 7.44 31.09
N GLY A 354 1.82 7.62 32.38
CA GLY A 354 0.73 8.50 32.81
C GLY A 354 1.00 9.97 32.48
N GLY A 355 0.18 10.56 31.61
CA GLY A 355 0.13 12.00 31.36
C GLY A 355 1.09 12.51 30.28
N GLY A 356 0.80 12.18 29.03
CA GLY A 356 1.48 12.73 27.85
C GLY A 356 1.55 11.70 26.73
N ASN A 357 1.21 12.10 25.50
CA ASN A 357 1.39 11.23 24.33
C ASN A 357 2.88 11.18 23.98
N ALA A 358 3.54 10.09 24.37
CA ALA A 358 4.88 9.74 23.91
C ALA A 358 4.84 8.31 23.36
N VAL A 359 4.98 8.17 22.04
CA VAL A 359 5.23 6.88 21.40
C VAL A 359 6.74 6.62 21.51
N ALA A 360 7.11 5.48 22.12
CA ALA A 360 8.49 5.05 22.15
C ALA A 360 8.82 4.32 20.85
N LEU A 361 9.39 5.05 19.88
CA LEU A 361 9.88 4.45 18.63
C LEU A 361 11.22 3.73 18.87
N GLY A 362 11.42 2.62 18.15
CA GLY A 362 12.72 1.98 18.04
C GLY A 362 13.73 2.89 17.34
N ALA A 363 15.02 2.68 17.62
CA ALA A 363 16.08 3.48 17.01
C ALA A 363 16.11 3.29 15.48
N GLY A 364 15.57 4.26 14.74
CA GLY A 364 15.55 4.26 13.26
C GLY A 364 14.25 4.75 12.62
N GLN A 365 13.13 4.82 13.36
CA GLN A 365 11.84 5.24 12.78
C GLN A 365 11.45 6.67 13.17
N THR A 366 10.87 7.40 12.21
CA THR A 366 10.23 8.70 12.38
C THR A 366 8.73 8.57 12.12
N SER A 367 7.89 8.96 13.09
CA SER A 367 6.44 9.00 12.90
C SER A 367 5.98 10.40 12.48
N GLU A 368 5.47 10.55 11.26
CA GLU A 368 4.65 11.69 10.86
C GLU A 368 3.19 11.21 10.72
N TRP A 369 2.30 11.70 11.60
CA TRP A 369 0.86 11.43 11.53
C TRP A 369 0.17 12.57 10.79
N LEU A 370 -0.34 12.32 9.58
CA LEU A 370 -1.34 13.20 8.97
C LEU A 370 -2.74 12.86 9.55
N GLY A 371 -3.18 13.66 10.51
CA GLY A 371 -4.56 13.65 10.98
C GLY A 371 -5.38 14.74 10.30
N ILE A 372 -6.08 14.42 9.20
CA ILE A 372 -7.00 15.36 8.56
C ILE A 372 -8.32 15.39 9.36
N GLN A 373 -8.54 16.46 10.12
CA GLN A 373 -9.88 16.83 10.59
C GLN A 373 -10.25 18.23 10.12
N GLY A 374 -11.21 18.28 9.18
CA GLY A 374 -12.19 19.36 9.01
C GLY A 374 -11.69 20.80 8.96
N ASN A 375 -11.47 21.31 7.75
CA ASN A 375 -11.71 22.71 7.37
C ASN A 375 -11.14 23.82 8.28
N GLN A 376 -9.83 23.83 8.57
CA GLN A 376 -8.99 25.06 8.56
C GLN A 376 -7.50 24.68 8.39
N GLU A 377 -6.80 25.35 7.47
CA GLU A 377 -5.35 25.20 7.28
C GLU A 377 -4.58 25.66 8.53
N GLN A 378 -3.71 24.79 9.07
CA GLN A 378 -2.50 25.24 9.78
C GLN A 378 -1.29 24.37 9.42
N GLN A 379 -0.37 24.99 8.70
CA GLN A 379 0.94 24.46 8.33
C GLN A 379 1.78 24.21 9.59
N LEU A 380 2.08 22.94 9.91
CA LEU A 380 2.98 22.56 11.01
C LEU A 380 4.34 22.11 10.45
N GLY A 381 5.40 22.77 10.91
CA GLY A 381 6.75 22.59 10.38
C GLY A 381 7.48 21.36 10.91
N ARG A 382 8.34 20.80 10.05
CA ARG A 382 9.26 19.68 10.29
C ARG A 382 10.03 19.81 11.62
N SER A 383 9.90 18.83 12.51
CA SER A 383 10.70 18.71 13.75
C SER A 383 11.81 17.66 13.60
N VAL A 384 13.02 18.10 13.24
CA VAL A 384 14.19 17.22 13.19
C VAL A 384 14.71 16.98 14.61
N LEU A 385 14.67 15.73 15.07
CA LEU A 385 15.31 15.28 16.32
C LEU A 385 16.75 14.81 16.04
N GLU A 386 17.72 15.72 16.07
CA GLU A 386 19.14 15.34 16.16
C GLU A 386 19.51 15.02 17.62
N GLY A 387 19.68 13.74 17.94
CA GLY A 387 20.19 13.28 19.23
C GLY A 387 21.73 13.31 19.28
N ASP A 388 22.30 14.05 20.23
CA ASP A 388 23.75 14.00 20.47
C ASP A 388 24.17 12.70 21.19
N SER A 389 25.43 12.31 21.01
CA SER A 389 26.01 11.05 21.50
C SER A 389 26.09 10.87 23.04
N ARG A 390 25.40 11.69 23.86
CA ARG A 390 25.47 11.63 25.33
C ARG A 390 24.13 11.56 26.06
N GLY A 391 23.00 11.65 25.36
CA GLY A 391 21.71 11.25 25.93
C GLY A 391 21.19 12.13 27.09
N GLU A 392 21.52 13.42 27.12
CA GLU A 392 20.84 14.39 27.98
C GLU A 392 19.81 15.19 27.17
N TRP A 393 18.54 15.13 27.60
CA TRP A 393 17.43 15.84 26.96
C TRP A 393 17.48 17.33 27.30
N LEU A 394 17.77 18.18 26.32
CA LEU A 394 17.63 19.63 26.44
C LEU A 394 16.22 20.05 26.01
N ASP A 395 15.43 20.49 26.98
CA ASP A 395 14.10 21.05 26.79
C ASP A 395 14.18 22.40 26.05
N TYR A 396 13.73 22.41 24.79
CA TYR A 396 13.57 23.62 23.97
C TYR A 396 12.09 23.81 23.63
N GLY A 397 11.42 24.63 24.43
CA GLY A 397 10.01 24.94 24.25
C GLY A 397 9.70 25.67 22.93
N ILE A 398 8.65 25.22 22.24
CA ILE A 398 8.12 25.86 21.03
C ILE A 398 7.50 27.21 21.42
N SER A 399 7.98 28.29 20.79
CA SER A 399 7.40 29.64 20.95
C SER A 399 6.38 29.92 19.86
N VAL A 400 5.11 30.08 20.24
CA VAL A 400 4.03 30.54 19.34
C VAL A 400 3.55 31.90 19.83
N GLY A 401 3.61 32.93 18.98
CA GLY A 401 3.01 34.25 19.24
C GLY A 401 3.62 35.02 20.43
N GLY A 402 4.91 35.37 20.33
CA GLY A 402 5.74 35.94 21.39
C GLY A 402 5.07 36.82 22.45
N ARG A 403 4.70 36.19 23.58
CA ARG A 403 4.55 36.78 24.92
C ARG A 403 4.78 35.69 25.98
N ASP A 404 5.93 35.73 26.65
CA ASP A 404 6.21 34.84 27.78
C ASP A 404 5.21 35.05 28.93
N TRP A 405 4.60 33.97 29.40
CA TRP A 405 3.85 33.90 30.66
C TRP A 405 4.32 32.71 31.48
N LEU A 406 5.55 32.82 32.00
CA LEU A 406 6.14 31.84 32.91
C LEU A 406 6.55 32.51 34.23
N ASP A 407 5.57 33.17 34.89
CA ASP A 407 5.76 33.68 36.26
C ASP A 407 4.44 33.76 37.06
N ALA A 408 3.78 32.62 37.26
CA ALA A 408 2.79 32.45 38.32
C ALA A 408 2.59 30.97 38.70
N LEU A 409 2.62 30.69 40.01
CA LEU A 409 2.21 29.43 40.70
C LEU A 409 3.29 28.36 40.91
N GLY A 410 4.33 28.71 41.67
CA GLY A 410 4.97 27.72 42.53
C GLY A 410 4.06 27.29 43.67
N ARG A 411 3.99 25.97 43.93
CA ARG A 411 3.39 25.30 45.10
C ARG A 411 1.85 25.45 45.25
N HIS A 412 1.10 24.37 44.99
CA HIS A 412 0.29 23.73 46.04
C HIS A 412 -0.21 22.32 45.65
N ASN A 413 -0.51 21.54 46.69
CA ASN A 413 -0.84 20.11 46.69
C ASN A 413 -2.28 19.81 46.19
N PRO A 414 -2.55 18.73 45.43
CA PRO A 414 -3.91 18.31 45.10
C PRO A 414 -4.69 17.79 46.33
N LEU A 415 -6.01 17.58 46.15
CA LEU A 415 -7.03 17.09 47.12
C LEU A 415 -7.86 18.19 47.86
N SER A 416 -8.68 18.93 47.10
CA SER A 416 -10.02 19.52 47.42
C SER A 416 -10.52 20.28 46.16
N ASP A 417 -11.79 20.59 45.89
CA ASP A 417 -13.12 20.16 46.40
C ASP A 417 -14.18 20.29 45.25
N PRO A 418 -15.42 19.74 45.34
CA PRO A 418 -16.09 19.20 44.14
C PRO A 418 -17.43 19.86 43.72
N PHE A 419 -17.41 20.82 42.80
CA PHE A 419 -18.61 21.34 42.07
C PHE A 419 -18.18 21.72 40.64
N ALA A 420 -18.70 21.20 39.52
CA ALA A 420 -20.09 21.05 39.04
C ALA A 420 -20.72 22.36 38.50
N HIS A 421 -20.96 22.38 37.18
CA HIS A 421 -21.69 23.38 36.37
C HIS A 421 -21.16 24.83 36.32
N GLU A 422 -20.78 25.29 35.12
CA GLU A 422 -21.68 26.12 34.28
C GLU A 422 -21.21 26.18 32.82
N VAL A 423 -22.09 25.88 31.87
CA VAL A 423 -21.90 26.18 30.44
C VAL A 423 -22.55 27.54 30.20
N LEU A 424 -21.76 28.55 29.88
CA LEU A 424 -22.27 29.90 29.61
C LEU A 424 -22.11 30.27 28.14
N GLN A 425 -23.25 30.46 27.49
CA GLN A 425 -23.41 31.01 26.16
C GLN A 425 -22.74 32.39 26.06
N LEU A 426 -22.16 32.69 24.90
CA LEU A 426 -22.24 34.04 24.31
C LEU A 426 -22.03 33.96 22.80
N TRP A 427 -23.14 33.96 22.05
CA TRP A 427 -23.16 34.04 20.59
C TRP A 427 -23.57 35.47 20.21
N ARG A 428 -22.58 36.27 19.80
CA ARG A 428 -22.64 37.63 19.22
C ARG A 428 -21.21 38.18 19.22
N ASP A 429 -20.77 38.96 18.26
CA ASP A 429 -21.35 39.43 16.99
C ASP A 429 -20.11 39.92 16.23
N ASP A 430 -19.81 39.43 15.03
CA ASP A 430 -18.89 40.17 14.15
C ASP A 430 -19.19 39.88 12.69
N SER A 431 -19.71 40.92 12.06
CA SER A 431 -20.19 40.97 10.69
C SER A 431 -19.05 41.15 9.69
N PHE A 432 -19.08 40.38 8.60
CA PHE A 432 -18.65 40.84 7.29
C PHE A 432 -19.80 40.64 6.29
N GLY A 433 -19.92 41.54 5.31
CA GLY A 433 -21.01 41.58 4.34
C GLY A 433 -20.52 41.74 2.91
#